data_AF-A0A847K0E9-F1
#
_entry.id   AF-A0A847K0E9-F1
#
_cell.length_a   1.000
_cell.length_b   1.000
_cell.length_c   1.000
_cell.angle_alpha   90.00
_cell.angle_beta   90.00
_cell.angle_gamma   90.00
#
_symmetry.space_group_name_H-M   'P 1'
#
loop_
_entity.id
_entity.type
_entity.pdbx_description
1 polymer ?
#
loop_
_entity_poly.entity_id
_entity_poly.type
_entity_poly.pdbx_seq_one_letter_code
_entity_poly.pdbx_strand_id
1 'polypeptide(L)'
;MASEEQRVSLRELNQASGRIIAGVKGGRPVTITERGKPVARIVPIEEESHIERLIADGLIRRAKAKDIVFPPRIESEISVAQLLAEDRSE
;
A
#
# COMPACT_ATOMS: atom_id res chain seq x y z
N MET A 1 -4.16 -2.85 -12.36
CA MET A 1 -4.15 -1.80 -13.39
C MET A 1 -2.70 -1.59 -13.79
N ALA A 2 -2.37 -1.74 -15.08
CA ALA A 2 -1.01 -1.53 -15.55
C ALA A 2 -0.66 -0.06 -15.32
N SER A 3 0.29 0.20 -14.41
CA SER A 3 0.87 1.51 -14.23
C SER A 3 1.42 1.96 -15.58
N GLU A 4 0.90 3.06 -16.11
CA GLU A 4 1.40 3.68 -17.33
C GLU A 4 2.84 4.13 -17.06
N GLU A 5 3.80 3.32 -17.53
CA GLU A 5 5.21 3.48 -17.18
C GLU A 5 5.77 4.67 -17.94
N GLN A 6 5.88 5.82 -17.28
CA GLN A 6 6.42 7.04 -17.86
C GLN A 6 7.88 6.80 -18.26
N ARG A 7 8.20 6.97 -19.54
CA ARG A 7 9.56 6.80 -20.08
C ARG A 7 10.16 8.16 -20.39
N VAL A 8 11.38 8.38 -19.92
CA VAL A 8 12.18 9.57 -20.21
C VAL A 8 13.57 9.16 -20.69
N SER A 9 14.16 9.95 -21.55
CA SER A 9 15.56 9.80 -21.94
C SER A 9 16.50 10.33 -20.85
N LEU A 10 17.75 9.87 -20.86
CA LEU A 10 18.80 10.40 -19.97
C LEU A 10 18.98 11.92 -20.13
N ARG A 11 18.77 12.43 -21.36
CA ARG A 11 18.82 13.87 -21.65
C ARG A 11 17.65 14.62 -21.01
N GLU A 12 16.43 14.12 -21.11
CA GLU A 12 15.25 14.72 -20.47
C GLU A 12 15.36 14.69 -18.95
N LEU A 13 15.87 13.59 -18.40
CA LEU A 13 16.16 13.50 -16.96
C LEU A 13 17.13 14.60 -16.52
N ASN A 14 18.22 14.83 -17.27
CA ASN A 14 19.17 15.89 -16.96
C ASN A 14 18.58 17.30 -17.07
N GLN A 15 17.67 17.53 -18.03
CA GLN A 15 17.07 18.85 -18.27
C GLN A 15 15.89 19.18 -17.35
N ALA A 16 15.20 18.17 -16.82
CA ALA A 16 13.97 18.34 -16.05
C ALA A 16 13.92 17.48 -14.76
N SER A 17 15.08 17.17 -14.19
CA SER A 17 15.25 16.29 -13.03
C SER A 17 14.35 16.67 -11.85
N GLY A 18 14.28 17.95 -11.48
CA GLY A 18 13.41 18.40 -10.39
C GLY A 18 11.92 18.06 -10.59
N ARG A 19 11.40 18.28 -11.81
CA ARG A 19 10.00 17.99 -12.16
C ARG A 19 9.73 16.48 -12.17
N ILE A 20 10.66 15.70 -12.73
CA ILE A 20 10.54 14.25 -12.82
C ILE A 20 10.56 13.63 -11.41
N ILE A 21 11.50 14.05 -10.56
CA ILE A 21 11.58 13.59 -9.16
C ILE A 21 10.33 13.99 -8.36
N ALA A 22 9.76 15.17 -8.59
CA ALA A 22 8.49 15.56 -7.97
C ALA A 22 7.33 14.62 -8.38
N GLY A 23 7.28 14.20 -9.65
CA GLY A 23 6.34 13.18 -10.12
C GLY A 23 6.53 11.83 -9.43
N VAL A 24 7.79 11.38 -9.30
CA VAL A 24 8.14 10.15 -8.59
C VAL A 24 7.72 10.20 -7.13
N LYS A 25 7.98 11.32 -6.43
CA LYS A 25 7.52 11.54 -5.05
C LYS A 25 5.99 11.47 -4.92
N GLY A 26 5.26 11.87 -5.96
CA GLY A 26 3.81 11.74 -6.05
C GLY A 26 3.32 10.33 -6.44
N GLY A 27 4.18 9.31 -6.39
CA GLY A 27 3.81 7.92 -6.65
C GLY A 27 3.78 7.53 -8.13
N ARG A 28 4.45 8.28 -9.01
CA ARG A 28 4.56 7.93 -10.44
C ARG A 28 5.97 7.45 -10.80
N PRO A 29 6.20 6.12 -10.89
CA PRO A 29 7.50 5.58 -11.31
C PRO A 29 7.88 6.02 -12.72
N VAL A 30 9.19 6.20 -12.95
CA VAL A 30 9.72 6.65 -14.25
C VAL A 30 10.84 5.73 -14.71
N THR A 31 10.78 5.25 -15.95
CA THR A 31 11.81 4.46 -16.61
C THR A 31 12.72 5.36 -17.44
N ILE A 32 14.02 5.30 -17.18
CA ILE A 32 15.05 6.05 -17.88
C ILE A 32 15.53 5.22 -19.07
N THR A 33 15.67 5.87 -20.21
CA THR A 33 16.16 5.27 -21.45
C THR A 33 17.43 5.96 -21.95
N GLU A 34 18.32 5.19 -22.55
CA GLU A 34 19.46 5.67 -23.31
C GLU A 34 19.36 5.12 -24.73
N ARG A 35 19.32 6.00 -25.73
CA ARG A 35 19.14 5.63 -27.15
C ARG A 35 17.95 4.68 -27.37
N GLY A 36 16.84 4.92 -26.66
CA GLY A 36 15.61 4.12 -26.72
C GLY A 36 15.64 2.81 -25.93
N LYS A 37 16.77 2.46 -25.30
CA LYS A 37 16.90 1.26 -24.46
C LYS A 37 16.70 1.62 -22.99
N PRO A 38 15.83 0.93 -22.23
CA PRO A 38 15.71 1.12 -20.79
C PRO A 38 17.05 0.82 -20.08
N VAL A 39 17.49 1.73 -19.21
CA VAL A 39 18.76 1.60 -18.46
C VAL A 39 18.57 1.66 -16.94
N ALA A 40 17.51 2.33 -16.47
CA ALA A 40 17.25 2.49 -15.05
C ALA A 40 15.76 2.78 -14.80
N ARG A 41 15.30 2.61 -13.56
CA ARG A 41 13.97 3.01 -13.11
C ARG A 41 14.07 3.76 -11.80
N ILE A 42 13.43 4.92 -11.73
CA ILE A 42 13.28 5.70 -10.49
C ILE A 42 11.92 5.39 -9.89
N VAL A 43 11.91 4.92 -8.65
CA VAL A 43 10.72 4.64 -7.85
C VAL A 43 10.74 5.53 -6.60
N PRO A 44 9.57 5.89 -6.05
CA PRO A 44 9.53 6.53 -4.74
C PRO A 44 10.19 5.63 -3.71
N ILE A 45 10.91 6.25 -2.78
CA ILE A 45 11.33 5.55 -1.56
C ILE A 45 10.08 5.50 -0.68
N GLU A 46 9.58 4.30 -0.42
CA GLU A 46 8.53 4.10 0.56
C GLU A 46 9.15 4.29 1.94
N GLU A 47 8.60 5.22 2.74
CA GLU A 47 8.93 5.26 4.15
C GLU A 47 8.43 3.96 4.78
N GLU A 48 9.27 3.32 5.59
CA GLU A 48 8.89 2.12 6.33
C GLU A 48 7.60 2.42 7.10
N SER A 49 6.53 1.71 6.74
CA SER A 49 5.25 1.91 7.38
C SER A 49 5.37 1.58 8.87
N HIS A 50 4.52 2.20 9.69
CA HIS A 50 4.50 1.91 11.13
C HIS A 50 4.35 0.40 11.41
N ILE A 51 3.58 -0.31 10.58
CA ILE A 51 3.40 -1.76 10.66
C ILE A 51 4.70 -2.51 10.34
N GLU A 52 5.43 -2.11 9.31
CA GLU A 52 6.70 -2.76 8.94
C GLU A 52 7.76 -2.59 10.02
N ARG A 53 7.84 -1.40 10.62
CA ARG A 53 8.72 -1.15 11.76
C ARG A 53 8.38 -2.04 12.95
N LEU A 54 7.09 -2.13 13.31
CA LEU A 54 6.63 -3.01 14.39
C LEU A 54 6.91 -4.51 14.10
N ILE A 55 6.90 -4.92 12.82
CA ILE A 55 7.29 -6.28 12.43
C ILE A 55 8.79 -6.48 12.59
N ALA A 56 9.61 -5.52 12.15
CA ALA A 56 11.07 -5.56 12.27
C ALA A 56 11.51 -5.59 13.74
N ASP A 57 10.83 -4.83 14.60
CA ASP A 57 11.04 -4.81 16.05
C ASP A 57 10.55 -6.08 16.76
N GLY A 58 9.86 -6.99 16.04
CA GLY A 58 9.32 -8.23 16.58
C GLY A 58 8.10 -8.03 17.51
N LEU A 59 7.53 -6.82 17.55
CA LEU A 59 6.38 -6.48 18.38
C LEU A 59 5.08 -7.06 17.80
N ILE A 60 4.99 -7.17 16.48
CA ILE A 60 3.87 -7.81 15.78
C ILE A 60 4.37 -8.78 14.71
N ARG A 61 3.48 -9.64 14.23
CA ARG A 61 3.72 -10.47 13.03
C ARG A 61 2.58 -10.29 12.04
N ARG A 62 2.85 -10.39 10.74
CA ARG A 62 1.78 -10.42 9.73
C ARG A 62 0.80 -11.55 10.05
N ALA A 63 -0.49 -11.25 9.96
CA ALA A 63 -1.52 -12.27 10.04
C ALA A 63 -1.26 -13.31 8.93
N LYS A 64 -1.34 -14.60 9.27
CA LYS A 64 -1.36 -15.64 8.25
C LYS A 64 -2.76 -15.58 7.64
N ALA A 65 -2.86 -15.45 6.32
CA ALA A 65 -4.12 -15.70 5.65
C ALA A 65 -4.58 -17.11 6.07
N LYS A 66 -5.73 -17.16 6.72
CA LYS A 66 -6.42 -18.41 7.03
C LYS A 66 -7.65 -18.41 6.15
N ASP A 67 -7.95 -19.55 5.55
CA ASP A 67 -9.27 -19.81 5.00
C ASP A 67 -10.24 -19.96 6.18
N ILE A 68 -10.62 -18.83 6.76
CA ILE A 68 -11.62 -18.79 7.83
C ILE A 68 -12.97 -18.86 7.13
N VAL A 69 -13.62 -20.01 7.24
CA VAL A 69 -15.05 -20.09 6.97
C VAL A 69 -15.73 -19.40 8.13
N PHE A 70 -16.30 -18.21 7.87
CA PHE A 70 -17.17 -17.58 8.84
C PHE A 70 -18.40 -18.47 9.04
N PRO A 71 -18.81 -18.74 10.29
CA PRO A 71 -20.08 -19.41 10.51
C PRO A 71 -21.19 -18.61 9.81
N PRO A 72 -22.22 -19.29 9.28
CA PRO A 72 -23.36 -18.58 8.71
C PRO A 72 -23.92 -17.62 9.75
N ARG A 73 -24.39 -16.47 9.28
CA ARG A 73 -25.05 -15.50 10.15
C ARG A 73 -26.25 -16.19 10.80
N ILE A 74 -26.30 -16.17 12.12
CA ILE A 74 -27.47 -16.62 12.87
C ILE A 74 -28.50 -15.49 12.77
N GLU A 75 -29.67 -15.80 12.24
CA GLU A 75 -30.81 -14.89 12.33
C GLU A 75 -31.39 -14.98 13.73
N SER A 76 -31.39 -13.86 14.44
CA SER A 76 -31.96 -13.74 15.78
C SER A 76 -32.95 -12.58 15.80
N GLU A 77 -34.04 -12.77 16.53
CA GLU A 77 -35.05 -11.72 16.76
C GLU A 77 -34.50 -10.55 17.58
N ILE A 78 -33.41 -10.78 18.33
CA ILE A 78 -32.77 -9.80 19.20
C ILE A 78 -31.35 -9.54 18.70
N SER A 79 -30.98 -8.26 18.59
CA SER A 79 -29.63 -7.86 18.20
C SER A 79 -28.65 -7.98 19.38
N VAL A 80 -27.37 -8.23 19.08
CA VAL A 80 -26.29 -8.23 20.10
C VAL A 80 -26.25 -6.92 20.88
N ALA A 81 -26.58 -5.80 20.24
CA ALA A 81 -26.66 -4.50 20.89
C ALA A 81 -27.74 -4.43 21.97
N GLN A 82 -28.91 -5.04 21.74
CA GLN A 82 -30.00 -5.11 22.73
C GLN A 82 -29.61 -6.01 23.91
N LEU A 83 -29.00 -7.17 23.64
CA LEU A 83 -28.55 -8.08 24.70
C LEU A 83 -27.53 -7.42 25.64
N LEU A 84 -26.56 -6.67 25.06
CA LEU A 84 -25.58 -5.91 25.84
C LEU A 84 -26.17 -4.73 26.61
N ALA A 85 -27.31 -4.18 26.17
CA ALA A 85 -27.98 -3.09 26.87
C ALA A 85 -28.70 -3.60 28.11
N GLU A 86 -29.30 -4.80 28.03
CA GLU A 86 -29.94 -5.48 29.16
C GLU A 86 -28.92 -5.87 30.23
N ASP A 87 -27.81 -6.50 29.83
CA ASP A 87 -26.73 -6.95 30.74
C ASP A 87 -26.05 -5.79 31.50
N ARG A 88 -25.96 -4.60 30.88
CA ARG A 88 -25.42 -3.39 31.53
C ARG A 88 -26.40 -2.67 32.46
N SER A 89 -27.66 -3.08 32.46
CA SER A 89 -28.71 -2.47 33.28
C SER A 89 -28.94 -3.20 34.62
N GLU A 90 -28.22 -4.30 34.87
CA GLU A 90 -28.02 -4.92 36.19
C GLU A 90 -26.87 -4.24 36.98
#